data_AF-A0A5C6M2B9-F1
#
_entry.id   AF-A0A5C6M2B9-F1
#
_cell.length_a   1.000
_cell.length_b   1.000
_cell.length_c   1.000
_cell.angle_alpha   90.00
_cell.angle_beta   90.00
_cell.angle_gamma   90.00
#
_symmetry.space_group_name_H-M   'P 1'
#
loop_
_entity.id
_entity.type
_entity.pdbx_description
1 polymer ?
#
loop_
_entity_poly.entity_id
_entity_poly.type
_entity_poly.pdbx_seq_one_letter_code
_entity_poly.pdbx_strand_id
1 'polypeptide(L)'
;MTQRFSCLRQLASSAALIVLAIPALAAPPTAAPPRPLAASPVVTTETPGHIVPLQADIRGVRNLYLVVSDAGNGFGCDWADWAEPQLTGPAGTLKLTDLKWKSAQAEWGKPGVGVNAVGDPLRINGKPVAFGIGTHANSIIHFEIPEGYEKFTARVGIDNGGSDQNNGSSMQFFVYSEAPGPTAATTAVDRSPEAAVAGLDLAAGLDIQLFAAEPMLLSPSNIDVDHLGRIWVCEVVNYRRFANGNNPDRPEGDRILVLEDTDADGKADRQTVFHQGRDIDSANGVCVLGNRVIVSAGDSVFSFYDDDGDLQADRREVMFTVIKGTQHDHGIHSFTF
;
A
#
# COMPACT_ATOMS: atom_id res chain seq x y z
N MET A 1 -29.91 25.37 0.87
CA MET A 1 -28.61 25.94 0.45
C MET A 1 -27.58 24.90 0.87
N THR A 2 -27.39 23.87 0.05
CA THR A 2 -26.70 22.64 0.45
C THR A 2 -25.62 22.39 -0.58
N GLN A 3 -24.37 22.66 -0.19
CA GLN A 3 -23.22 22.52 -1.07
C GLN A 3 -22.95 21.03 -1.35
N ARG A 4 -22.94 20.72 -2.65
CA ARG A 4 -22.41 19.49 -3.21
C ARG A 4 -20.88 19.54 -3.10
N PHE A 5 -20.26 18.50 -2.56
CA PHE A 5 -18.89 18.15 -2.88
C PHE A 5 -18.88 16.71 -3.39
N SER A 6 -18.72 16.60 -4.71
CA SER A 6 -18.30 15.38 -5.37
C SER A 6 -16.78 15.31 -5.35
N CYS A 7 -16.21 14.23 -4.82
CA CYS A 7 -14.88 13.78 -5.22
C CYS A 7 -14.84 12.26 -5.03
N LEU A 8 -15.36 11.53 -6.04
CA LEU A 8 -15.01 10.14 -6.26
C LEU A 8 -13.66 10.13 -6.98
N ARG A 9 -12.65 9.50 -6.37
CA ARG A 9 -11.57 8.85 -7.12
C ARG A 9 -11.53 7.39 -6.68
N GLN A 10 -11.79 6.52 -7.65
CA GLN A 10 -11.58 5.09 -7.57
C GLN A 10 -10.14 4.80 -7.15
N LEU A 11 -9.99 4.16 -5.99
CA LEU A 11 -8.89 3.24 -5.76
C LEU A 11 -9.42 1.88 -6.21
N ALA A 12 -8.96 1.41 -7.38
CA ALA A 12 -8.99 -0.01 -7.66
C ALA A 12 -8.06 -0.67 -6.63
N SER A 13 -8.61 -1.55 -5.81
CA SER A 13 -7.86 -2.29 -4.81
C SER A 13 -7.32 -3.54 -5.48
N SER A 14 -6.05 -3.54 -5.87
CA SER A 14 -5.40 -4.71 -6.43
C SER A 14 -5.46 -5.87 -5.44
N ALA A 15 -6.26 -6.89 -5.74
CA ALA A 15 -6.30 -8.15 -5.01
C ALA A 15 -5.35 -9.16 -5.66
N ALA A 16 -4.53 -9.80 -4.84
CA ALA A 16 -3.59 -10.85 -5.22
C ALA A 16 -3.76 -12.04 -4.28
N LEU A 17 -3.85 -13.24 -4.84
CA LEU A 17 -3.83 -14.50 -4.10
C LEU A 17 -2.49 -15.19 -4.31
N ILE A 18 -1.83 -15.57 -3.22
CA ILE A 18 -0.45 -16.03 -3.20
C ILE A 18 -0.38 -17.44 -2.59
N VAL A 19 0.32 -18.37 -3.24
CA VAL A 19 0.46 -19.78 -2.81
C VAL A 19 1.93 -20.11 -2.57
N LEU A 20 2.21 -20.96 -1.58
CA LEU A 20 3.56 -21.40 -1.18
C LEU A 20 3.93 -22.77 -1.77
N ALA A 21 5.11 -22.90 -2.38
CA ALA A 21 5.69 -24.17 -2.90
C ALA A 21 7.16 -24.40 -2.44
N ILE A 22 7.83 -25.51 -2.78
CA ILE A 22 9.20 -25.90 -2.33
C ILE A 22 9.97 -26.57 -3.52
N PRO A 23 11.32 -26.49 -3.69
CA PRO A 23 12.10 -25.45 -4.41
C PRO A 23 12.89 -25.96 -5.66
N ALA A 24 13.43 -25.05 -6.50
CA ALA A 24 14.65 -25.33 -7.29
C ALA A 24 15.47 -24.07 -7.67
N LEU A 25 16.78 -24.15 -7.34
CA LEU A 25 17.97 -23.35 -7.71
C LEU A 25 18.03 -21.83 -7.41
N ALA A 26 19.06 -21.46 -6.63
CA ALA A 26 19.32 -20.13 -6.09
C ALA A 26 19.69 -19.06 -7.14
N ALA A 27 19.00 -17.92 -7.09
CA ALA A 27 19.41 -16.67 -7.72
C ALA A 27 20.56 -15.99 -6.93
N PRO A 28 21.43 -15.20 -7.59
CA PRO A 28 22.56 -14.54 -6.94
C PRO A 28 22.08 -13.45 -5.94
N PRO A 29 22.89 -13.08 -4.95
CA PRO A 29 22.48 -12.14 -3.91
C PRO A 29 22.16 -10.76 -4.49
N THR A 30 20.98 -10.25 -4.17
CA THR A 30 20.54 -8.87 -4.42
C THR A 30 21.51 -7.89 -3.76
N ALA A 31 21.93 -6.86 -4.49
CA ALA A 31 22.82 -5.82 -3.95
C ALA A 31 22.16 -5.13 -2.74
N ALA A 32 22.92 -4.92 -1.67
CA ALA A 32 22.44 -4.24 -0.48
C ALA A 32 21.93 -2.82 -0.83
N PRO A 33 20.87 -2.32 -0.17
CA PRO A 33 20.31 -1.01 -0.47
C PRO A 33 21.36 0.10 -0.28
N PRO A 34 21.27 1.19 -1.05
CA PRO A 34 22.13 2.36 -0.92
C PRO A 34 22.22 2.85 0.52
N ARG A 35 23.42 3.17 1.00
CA ARG A 35 23.60 3.80 2.31
C ARG A 35 23.37 5.31 2.18
N PRO A 36 22.62 5.95 3.10
CA PRO A 36 22.49 7.40 3.08
C PRO A 36 23.83 8.10 3.30
N LEU A 37 24.03 9.23 2.62
CA LEU A 37 25.11 10.17 2.89
C LEU A 37 24.91 10.86 4.25
N ALA A 38 23.65 11.06 4.65
CA ALA A 38 23.28 11.59 5.96
C ALA A 38 21.86 11.17 6.35
N ALA A 39 21.63 11.05 7.65
CA ALA A 39 20.32 10.80 8.24
C ALA A 39 20.12 11.71 9.47
N SER A 40 18.94 12.27 9.63
CA SER A 40 18.56 12.95 10.88
C SER A 40 18.22 11.92 11.97
N PRO A 41 18.19 12.30 13.26
CA PRO A 41 17.35 11.62 14.23
C PRO A 41 15.88 11.65 13.81
N VAL A 42 15.03 10.83 14.44
CA VAL A 42 13.58 10.98 14.30
C VAL A 42 13.17 12.34 14.88
N VAL A 43 12.45 13.12 14.08
CA VAL A 43 11.90 14.42 14.45
C VAL A 43 10.44 14.22 14.80
N THR A 44 10.08 14.63 16.01
CA THR A 44 8.71 14.57 16.57
C THR A 44 8.30 15.95 17.07
N THR A 45 7.04 16.09 17.48
CA THR A 45 6.57 17.30 18.18
C THR A 45 7.23 17.51 19.55
N GLU A 46 7.93 16.50 20.10
CA GLU A 46 8.75 16.63 21.31
C GLU A 46 10.17 17.14 21.01
N THR A 47 10.58 17.11 19.74
CA THR A 47 11.90 17.59 19.33
C THR A 47 11.99 19.10 19.55
N PRO A 48 13.03 19.62 20.22
CA PRO A 48 13.14 21.05 20.50
C PRO A 48 12.99 21.91 19.24
N GLY A 49 11.92 22.70 19.20
CA GLY A 49 11.61 23.56 18.05
C GLY A 49 11.14 22.84 16.79
N HIS A 50 10.81 21.56 16.87
CA HIS A 50 10.36 20.68 15.78
C HIS A 50 11.34 20.63 14.60
N ILE A 51 12.63 20.89 14.84
CA ILE A 51 13.62 21.08 13.78
C ILE A 51 15.02 20.64 14.21
N VAL A 52 15.78 20.03 13.30
CA VAL A 52 17.17 19.62 13.51
C VAL A 52 18.05 19.99 12.31
N PRO A 53 19.36 20.26 12.51
CA PRO A 53 20.28 20.44 11.40
C PRO A 53 20.60 19.09 10.73
N LEU A 54 20.73 19.09 9.41
CA LEU A 54 21.18 17.94 8.62
C LEU A 54 22.26 18.38 7.63
N GLN A 55 23.35 17.61 7.54
CA GLN A 55 24.49 17.92 6.67
C GLN A 55 25.02 16.64 6.03
N ALA A 56 25.41 16.71 4.76
CA ALA A 56 25.99 15.59 4.03
C ALA A 56 27.24 16.03 3.25
N ASP A 57 28.24 15.14 3.18
CA ASP A 57 29.35 15.26 2.22
C ASP A 57 28.85 14.78 0.85
N ILE A 58 28.96 15.65 -0.15
CA ILE A 58 28.46 15.43 -1.51
C ILE A 58 29.59 15.56 -2.54
N ARG A 59 30.85 15.43 -2.13
CA ARG A 59 31.99 15.46 -3.06
C ARG A 59 31.84 14.39 -4.14
N GLY A 60 31.84 14.81 -5.39
CA GLY A 60 31.67 13.93 -6.55
C GLY A 60 30.23 13.47 -6.80
N VAL A 61 29.26 13.90 -6.00
CA VAL A 61 27.85 13.56 -6.18
C VAL A 61 27.23 14.40 -7.30
N ARG A 62 26.44 13.75 -8.15
CA ARG A 62 25.70 14.38 -9.26
C ARG A 62 24.20 14.26 -9.14
N ASN A 63 23.74 13.20 -8.48
CA ASN A 63 22.34 12.98 -8.18
C ASN A 63 22.17 13.09 -6.67
N LEU A 64 21.31 14.00 -6.23
CA LEU A 64 21.01 14.22 -4.83
C LEU A 64 19.54 13.88 -4.60
N TYR A 65 19.28 12.94 -3.70
CA TYR A 65 17.93 12.56 -3.32
C TYR A 65 17.65 13.02 -1.90
N LEU A 66 16.61 13.83 -1.74
CA LEU A 66 16.05 14.23 -0.45
C LEU A 66 14.87 13.34 -0.13
N VAL A 67 14.90 12.71 1.04
CA VAL A 67 14.06 11.56 1.38
C VAL A 67 13.49 11.76 2.77
N VAL A 68 12.18 11.60 2.93
CA VAL A 68 11.49 11.68 4.22
C VAL A 68 10.69 10.42 4.45
N SER A 69 10.90 9.74 5.58
CA SER A 69 10.09 8.59 6.03
C SER A 69 9.20 8.95 7.22
N ASP A 70 8.12 8.20 7.42
CA ASP A 70 7.18 8.30 8.56
C ASP A 70 7.72 7.80 9.92
N ALA A 71 8.97 7.31 9.94
CA ALA A 71 9.63 6.78 11.14
C ALA A 71 8.86 5.66 11.88
N GLY A 72 7.92 4.98 11.20
CA GLY A 72 7.31 3.73 11.65
C GLY A 72 6.01 3.82 12.46
N ASN A 73 5.39 5.00 12.60
CA ASN A 73 4.05 5.14 13.21
C ASN A 73 2.93 5.43 12.20
N GLY A 74 3.23 5.33 10.89
CA GLY A 74 2.34 5.72 9.80
C GLY A 74 2.38 7.22 9.54
N PHE A 75 2.10 7.64 8.31
CA PHE A 75 2.37 9.02 7.85
C PHE A 75 1.36 10.09 8.30
N GLY A 76 0.49 9.82 9.28
CA GLY A 76 -0.60 10.72 9.65
C GLY A 76 -0.09 12.08 10.16
N CYS A 77 -0.40 13.17 9.45
CA CYS A 77 0.01 14.54 9.81
C CYS A 77 1.53 14.80 9.73
N ASP A 78 2.26 14.02 8.92
CA ASP A 78 3.72 14.16 8.75
C ASP A 78 4.11 15.13 7.65
N TRP A 79 3.77 16.40 7.86
CA TRP A 79 4.10 17.47 6.94
C TRP A 79 5.54 17.90 7.21
N ALA A 80 6.38 17.79 6.19
CA ALA A 80 7.82 17.86 6.34
C ALA A 80 8.40 19.03 5.56
N ASP A 81 9.30 19.75 6.21
CA ASP A 81 9.99 20.90 5.63
C ASP A 81 11.49 20.66 5.55
N TRP A 82 12.02 20.76 4.34
CA TRP A 82 13.43 21.02 4.10
C TRP A 82 13.64 22.54 4.13
N ALA A 83 13.97 23.08 5.30
CA ALA A 83 14.23 24.48 5.50
C ALA A 83 15.67 24.86 5.09
N GLU A 84 15.77 25.86 4.22
CA GLU A 84 17.02 26.44 3.72
C GLU A 84 18.03 25.42 3.13
N PRO A 85 17.60 24.47 2.28
CA PRO A 85 18.50 23.48 1.71
C PRO A 85 19.47 24.16 0.74
N GLN A 86 20.77 23.95 0.96
CA GLN A 86 21.82 24.61 0.19
C GLN A 86 23.02 23.70 -0.03
N LEU A 87 23.74 23.97 -1.13
CA LEU A 87 24.99 23.36 -1.50
C LEU A 87 26.11 24.39 -1.32
N THR A 88 27.26 23.96 -0.80
CA THR A 88 28.45 24.80 -0.63
C THR A 88 29.69 24.08 -1.14
N GLY A 89 30.63 24.82 -1.73
CA GLY A 89 31.90 24.32 -2.22
C GLY A 89 32.70 25.38 -2.98
N PRO A 90 33.74 24.99 -3.74
CA PRO A 90 34.52 25.92 -4.57
C PRO A 90 33.71 26.75 -5.56
N ALA A 91 32.55 26.26 -6.02
CA ALA A 91 31.62 27.00 -6.89
C ALA A 91 30.76 28.05 -6.14
N GLY A 92 30.96 28.21 -4.82
CA GLY A 92 30.22 29.13 -3.97
C GLY A 92 29.06 28.45 -3.23
N THR A 93 27.99 29.21 -2.99
CA THR A 93 26.77 28.73 -2.33
C THR A 93 25.61 28.74 -3.31
N LEU A 94 24.85 27.64 -3.36
CA LEU A 94 23.66 27.50 -4.18
C LEU A 94 22.48 27.05 -3.32
N LYS A 95 21.35 27.75 -3.41
CA LYS A 95 20.12 27.28 -2.80
C LYS A 95 19.55 26.16 -3.65
N LEU A 96 19.17 25.06 -3.03
CA LEU A 96 18.59 23.94 -3.76
C LEU A 96 17.23 24.31 -4.39
N THR A 97 16.51 25.26 -3.79
CA THR A 97 15.26 25.83 -4.31
C THR A 97 15.43 26.62 -5.62
N ASP A 98 16.66 27.02 -5.96
CA ASP A 98 16.95 27.69 -7.24
C ASP A 98 17.12 26.66 -8.39
N LEU A 99 17.22 25.37 -8.06
CA LEU A 99 17.25 24.27 -9.01
C LEU A 99 15.86 23.71 -9.27
N LYS A 100 15.64 23.24 -10.50
CA LYS A 100 14.48 22.42 -10.83
C LYS A 100 14.83 20.96 -10.53
N TRP A 101 14.05 20.31 -9.67
CA TRP A 101 14.17 18.86 -9.46
C TRP A 101 13.85 18.09 -10.74
N LYS A 102 14.43 16.90 -10.88
CA LYS A 102 14.12 15.93 -11.93
C LYS A 102 12.80 15.22 -11.65
N SER A 103 12.58 14.83 -10.40
CA SER A 103 11.33 14.26 -9.92
C SER A 103 11.08 14.67 -8.46
N ALA A 104 9.81 14.70 -8.07
CA ALA A 104 9.40 14.94 -6.70
C ALA A 104 8.07 14.23 -6.46
N GLN A 105 8.01 13.41 -5.43
CA GLN A 105 6.82 12.65 -5.05
C GLN A 105 6.66 12.63 -3.54
N ALA A 106 5.42 12.74 -3.08
CA ALA A 106 5.00 12.44 -1.72
C ALA A 106 3.78 11.52 -1.79
N GLU A 107 3.55 10.70 -0.76
CA GLU A 107 2.38 9.83 -0.68
C GLU A 107 1.08 10.62 -0.47
N TRP A 108 1.16 11.78 0.17
CA TRP A 108 0.04 12.71 0.34
C TRP A 108 0.46 14.15 0.04
N GLY A 109 -0.47 14.94 -0.49
CA GLY A 109 -0.20 16.31 -0.91
C GLY A 109 0.75 16.39 -2.10
N LYS A 110 1.44 17.52 -2.25
CA LYS A 110 2.40 17.74 -3.33
C LYS A 110 3.66 18.44 -2.82
N PRO A 111 4.87 17.92 -3.12
CA PRO A 111 6.10 18.66 -2.85
C PRO A 111 6.09 20.03 -3.53
N GLY A 112 6.48 21.07 -2.80
CA GLY A 112 6.40 22.46 -3.23
C GLY A 112 7.61 23.28 -2.80
N VAL A 113 8.08 24.17 -3.68
CA VAL A 113 9.10 25.15 -3.32
C VAL A 113 8.42 26.33 -2.64
N GLY A 114 8.85 26.66 -1.42
CA GLY A 114 8.32 27.78 -0.63
C GLY A 114 6.90 27.58 -0.07
N VAL A 115 6.30 26.40 -0.28
CA VAL A 115 4.96 26.05 0.20
C VAL A 115 4.94 24.64 0.77
N ASN A 116 4.08 24.41 1.78
CA ASN A 116 3.87 23.12 2.42
C ASN A 116 3.04 22.16 1.54
N ALA A 117 2.70 20.98 2.08
CA ALA A 117 2.04 19.89 1.36
C ALA A 117 0.69 20.26 0.70
N VAL A 118 0.02 21.33 1.15
CA VAL A 118 -1.26 21.82 0.59
C VAL A 118 -1.15 23.17 -0.13
N GLY A 119 0.03 23.79 -0.13
CA GLY A 119 0.28 25.05 -0.84
C GLY A 119 0.34 26.30 0.04
N ASP A 120 0.26 26.18 1.36
CA ASP A 120 0.41 27.32 2.29
C ASP A 120 1.89 27.63 2.56
N PRO A 121 2.25 28.84 3.05
CA PRO A 121 3.63 29.19 3.37
C PRO A 121 4.26 28.26 4.42
N LEU A 122 5.51 27.88 4.20
CA LEU A 122 6.30 27.03 5.10
C LEU A 122 6.49 27.67 6.49
N ARG A 123 6.19 26.93 7.55
CA ARG A 123 6.46 27.37 8.92
C ARG A 123 6.81 26.18 9.80
N ILE A 124 7.81 26.34 10.65
CA ILE A 124 8.20 25.33 11.63
C ILE A 124 8.11 25.95 13.03
N ASN A 125 7.35 25.32 13.93
CA ASN A 125 7.13 25.78 15.30
C ASN A 125 6.72 27.28 15.38
N GLY A 126 5.79 27.67 14.50
CA GLY A 126 5.24 29.02 14.40
C GLY A 126 6.15 30.05 13.72
N LYS A 127 7.36 29.66 13.29
CA LYS A 127 8.32 30.56 12.65
C LYS A 127 8.31 30.36 11.13
N PRO A 128 8.29 31.43 10.33
CA PRO A 128 8.36 31.30 8.87
C PRO A 128 9.72 30.73 8.43
N VAL A 129 9.69 29.87 7.41
CA VAL A 129 10.90 29.40 6.73
C VAL A 129 11.20 30.33 5.55
N ALA A 130 12.40 30.91 5.50
CA ALA A 130 12.75 31.95 4.53
C ALA A 130 12.72 31.45 3.08
N PHE A 131 13.21 30.24 2.84
CA PHE A 131 13.08 29.47 1.61
C PHE A 131 13.23 28.00 1.96
N GLY A 132 12.56 27.12 1.23
CA GLY A 132 12.57 25.70 1.53
C GLY A 132 11.75 24.89 0.56
N ILE A 133 11.66 23.61 0.85
CA ILE A 133 10.83 22.66 0.12
C ILE A 133 9.92 21.98 1.14
N GLY A 134 8.61 22.21 1.01
CA GLY A 134 7.61 21.50 1.80
C GLY A 134 7.17 20.24 1.09
N THR A 135 6.90 19.19 1.86
CA THR A 135 6.49 17.88 1.39
C THR A 135 5.70 17.17 2.50
N HIS A 136 5.44 15.89 2.31
CA HIS A 136 4.82 15.02 3.29
C HIS A 136 5.56 13.68 3.33
N ALA A 137 5.65 13.03 4.49
CA ALA A 137 6.15 11.66 4.56
C ALA A 137 5.13 10.67 3.95
N ASN A 138 5.51 9.60 3.27
CA ASN A 138 6.84 9.36 2.73
C ASN A 138 7.06 10.19 1.44
N SER A 139 8.27 10.67 1.21
CA SER A 139 8.60 11.41 -0.02
C SER A 139 10.02 11.24 -0.51
N ILE A 140 10.20 11.33 -1.84
CA ILE A 140 11.51 11.44 -2.52
C ILE A 140 11.51 12.61 -3.48
N ILE A 141 12.57 13.41 -3.42
CA ILE A 141 12.84 14.52 -4.32
C ILE A 141 14.23 14.36 -4.90
N HIS A 142 14.34 14.26 -6.22
CA HIS A 142 15.59 14.04 -6.94
C HIS A 142 16.05 15.31 -7.64
N PHE A 143 17.28 15.72 -7.34
CA PHE A 143 17.99 16.77 -8.05
C PHE A 143 19.19 16.22 -8.80
N GLU A 144 19.41 16.73 -10.01
CA GLU A 144 20.74 16.72 -10.62
C GLU A 144 21.46 18.00 -10.16
N ILE A 145 22.61 17.85 -9.53
CA ILE A 145 23.39 18.96 -8.98
C ILE A 145 24.64 19.25 -9.83
N PRO A 146 25.02 20.53 -10.00
CA PRO A 146 26.24 20.91 -10.72
C PRO A 146 27.52 20.48 -9.99
N GLU A 147 28.64 20.47 -10.73
CA GLU A 147 29.97 20.27 -10.14
C GLU A 147 30.38 21.43 -9.22
N GLY A 148 31.42 21.19 -8.41
CA GLY A 148 32.04 22.25 -7.60
C GLY A 148 31.33 22.52 -6.27
N TYR A 149 30.40 21.65 -5.87
CA TYR A 149 29.81 21.62 -4.53
C TYR A 149 30.27 20.37 -3.78
N GLU A 150 30.51 20.53 -2.49
CA GLU A 150 31.13 19.52 -1.63
C GLU A 150 30.29 19.19 -0.40
N LYS A 151 29.41 20.12 0.01
CA LYS A 151 28.60 19.96 1.22
C LYS A 151 27.16 20.39 0.99
N PHE A 152 26.23 19.51 1.35
CA PHE A 152 24.80 19.83 1.51
C PHE A 152 24.52 20.20 2.97
N THR A 153 23.69 21.22 3.19
CA THR A 153 23.16 21.57 4.51
C THR A 153 21.69 21.97 4.42
N ALA A 154 20.89 21.55 5.39
CA ALA A 154 19.53 22.01 5.60
C ALA A 154 19.19 22.01 7.10
N ARG A 155 18.09 22.68 7.46
CA ARG A 155 17.36 22.39 8.69
C ARG A 155 16.13 21.60 8.30
N VAL A 156 15.86 20.49 8.98
CA VAL A 156 14.75 19.59 8.63
C VAL A 156 13.80 19.49 9.80
N GLY A 157 12.49 19.57 9.54
CA GLY A 157 11.52 19.70 10.60
C GLY A 157 10.07 19.50 10.18
N ILE A 158 9.20 19.58 11.18
CA ILE A 158 7.75 19.39 11.03
C ILE A 158 7.12 20.73 10.68
N ASP A 159 6.45 20.80 9.53
CA ASP A 159 5.65 21.97 9.17
C ASP A 159 4.48 22.14 10.15
N ASN A 160 4.09 23.38 10.40
CA ASN A 160 2.96 23.71 11.25
C ASN A 160 1.66 23.05 10.77
N GLY A 161 1.48 22.89 9.45
CA GLY A 161 0.35 22.15 8.92
C GLY A 161 0.25 20.74 9.46
N GLY A 162 1.36 20.08 9.80
CA GLY A 162 1.38 18.79 10.50
C GLY A 162 1.27 18.93 12.02
N SER A 163 2.12 19.76 12.64
CA SER A 163 2.18 19.86 14.11
C SER A 163 0.92 20.43 14.76
N ASP A 164 0.15 21.24 14.04
CA ASP A 164 -1.06 21.89 14.56
C ASP A 164 -2.29 20.94 14.54
N GLN A 165 -2.16 19.74 13.96
CA GLN A 165 -3.23 18.73 13.87
C GLN A 165 -3.34 17.80 15.10
N ASN A 166 -2.48 17.97 16.10
CA ASN A 166 -2.51 17.28 17.40
C ASN A 166 -2.54 15.73 17.32
N ASN A 167 -1.95 15.15 16.26
CA ASN A 167 -2.04 13.72 15.93
C ASN A 167 -0.71 12.95 16.02
N GLY A 168 0.35 13.56 16.58
CA GLY A 168 1.62 12.87 16.88
C GLY A 168 2.55 12.67 15.67
N SER A 169 2.87 13.75 14.94
CA SER A 169 3.80 13.70 13.80
C SER A 169 5.17 13.14 14.16
N SER A 170 5.68 12.24 13.32
CA SER A 170 6.98 11.58 13.49
C SER A 170 7.60 11.32 12.12
N MET A 171 8.85 11.76 11.91
CA MET A 171 9.50 11.62 10.61
C MET A 171 11.01 11.58 10.70
N GLN A 172 11.66 10.98 9.70
CA GLN A 172 13.12 10.95 9.58
C GLN A 172 13.55 11.39 8.19
N PHE A 173 14.62 12.18 8.13
CA PHE A 173 15.13 12.78 6.90
C PHE A 173 16.45 12.16 6.48
N PHE A 174 16.61 11.94 5.18
CA PHE A 174 17.80 11.32 4.61
C PHE A 174 18.26 12.03 3.34
N VAL A 175 19.57 11.92 3.08
CA VAL A 175 20.21 12.40 1.84
C VAL A 175 20.95 11.24 1.19
N TYR A 176 20.71 10.99 -0.10
CA TYR A 176 21.40 9.94 -0.87
C TYR A 176 22.07 10.48 -2.14
N SER A 177 23.13 9.80 -2.59
CA SER A 177 23.83 10.04 -3.87
C SER A 177 23.26 9.23 -5.05
N GLU A 178 22.41 8.26 -4.76
CA GLU A 178 21.73 7.38 -5.71
C GLU A 178 20.29 7.19 -5.23
N ALA A 179 19.39 6.81 -6.14
CA ALA A 179 18.00 6.58 -5.75
C ALA A 179 18.03 5.50 -4.66
N PRO A 180 17.55 5.77 -3.44
CA PRO A 180 17.45 4.70 -2.47
C PRO A 180 16.58 3.62 -3.09
N GLY A 181 16.98 2.36 -2.90
CA GLY A 181 16.11 1.24 -3.23
C GLY A 181 14.76 1.40 -2.54
N PRO A 182 13.79 0.51 -2.80
CA PRO A 182 12.42 0.59 -2.26
C PRO A 182 12.28 0.59 -0.72
N THR A 183 13.35 0.85 0.05
CA THR A 183 13.41 0.77 1.51
C THR A 183 13.90 2.05 2.23
N ALA A 184 13.86 3.27 1.64
CA ALA A 184 14.13 4.49 2.44
C ALA A 184 13.24 5.74 2.29
N ALA A 185 12.47 5.93 1.21
CA ALA A 185 11.23 6.75 1.25
C ALA A 185 10.36 6.59 0.00
N THR A 186 10.42 5.43 -0.63
CA THR A 186 9.52 5.09 -1.71
C THR A 186 9.01 3.72 -1.42
N THR A 187 7.74 3.67 -1.05
CA THR A 187 6.85 2.89 -1.87
C THR A 187 5.62 3.74 -2.18
N ALA A 188 5.63 4.42 -3.34
CA ALA A 188 4.50 4.15 -4.22
C ALA A 188 4.58 2.64 -4.42
N VAL A 189 3.93 1.89 -3.54
CA VAL A 189 3.92 0.43 -3.60
C VAL A 189 3.47 0.17 -5.01
N ASP A 190 4.34 -0.45 -5.79
CA ASP A 190 3.89 -1.04 -7.02
C ASP A 190 2.85 -2.07 -6.57
N ARG A 191 1.58 -1.68 -6.67
CA ARG A 191 0.45 -2.51 -6.30
C ARG A 191 0.07 -3.42 -7.47
N SER A 192 0.91 -3.45 -8.51
CA SER A 192 0.78 -4.49 -9.51
C SER A 192 0.84 -5.86 -8.82
N PRO A 193 0.05 -6.82 -9.29
CA PRO A 193 0.12 -8.19 -8.78
C PRO A 193 1.54 -8.76 -8.83
N GLU A 194 2.32 -8.41 -9.85
CA GLU A 194 3.69 -8.87 -10.05
C GLU A 194 4.64 -8.40 -8.93
N ALA A 195 4.40 -7.21 -8.38
CA ALA A 195 5.18 -6.66 -7.27
C ALA A 195 4.71 -7.15 -5.89
N ALA A 196 3.53 -7.78 -5.79
CA ALA A 196 2.94 -8.18 -4.50
C ALA A 196 3.80 -9.18 -3.71
N VAL A 197 4.54 -10.05 -4.41
CA VAL A 197 5.41 -11.05 -3.77
C VAL A 197 6.77 -10.49 -3.33
N ALA A 198 7.21 -9.37 -3.92
CA ALA A 198 8.56 -8.84 -3.73
C ALA A 198 8.82 -8.32 -2.31
N GLY A 199 7.76 -8.02 -1.54
CA GLY A 199 7.83 -7.52 -0.18
C GLY A 199 7.67 -8.57 0.92
N LEU A 200 7.57 -9.86 0.57
CA LEU A 200 7.33 -10.93 1.54
C LEU A 200 8.64 -11.58 2.00
N ASP A 201 8.84 -11.66 3.32
CA ASP A 201 9.94 -12.40 3.92
C ASP A 201 9.57 -13.89 4.02
N LEU A 202 10.36 -14.75 3.38
CA LEU A 202 10.14 -16.20 3.39
C LEU A 202 11.10 -16.90 4.35
N ALA A 203 10.55 -17.86 5.11
CA ALA A 203 11.37 -18.79 5.86
C ALA A 203 12.15 -19.72 4.92
N ALA A 204 13.30 -20.20 5.37
CA ALA A 204 14.11 -21.14 4.58
C ALA A 204 13.31 -22.39 4.21
N GLY A 205 13.33 -22.74 2.91
CA GLY A 205 12.59 -23.89 2.37
C GLY A 205 11.17 -23.57 1.92
N LEU A 206 10.75 -22.31 1.92
CA LEU A 206 9.49 -21.86 1.35
C LEU A 206 9.74 -21.04 0.08
N ASP A 207 8.91 -21.26 -0.94
CA ASP A 207 8.82 -20.49 -2.17
C ASP A 207 7.43 -19.86 -2.26
N ILE A 208 7.30 -18.76 -3.01
CA ILE A 208 6.07 -18.01 -3.10
C ILE A 208 5.81 -17.57 -4.53
N GLN A 209 4.56 -17.74 -4.98
CA GLN A 209 4.16 -17.35 -6.32
C GLN A 209 2.78 -16.69 -6.30
N LEU A 210 2.62 -15.68 -7.15
CA LEU A 210 1.31 -15.11 -7.45
C LEU A 210 0.49 -16.14 -8.22
N PHE A 211 -0.61 -16.59 -7.62
CA PHE A 211 -1.51 -17.57 -8.24
C PHE A 211 -2.59 -16.89 -9.09
N ALA A 212 -3.25 -15.86 -8.55
CA ALA A 212 -4.31 -15.15 -9.27
C ALA A 212 -4.42 -13.69 -8.81
N ALA A 213 -4.88 -12.80 -9.69
CA ALA A 213 -5.07 -11.40 -9.40
C ALA A 213 -6.14 -10.74 -10.29
N GLU A 214 -6.43 -9.45 -10.06
CA GLU A 214 -7.26 -8.67 -10.96
C GLU A 214 -6.75 -8.75 -12.42
N PRO A 215 -7.64 -8.85 -13.44
CA PRO A 215 -9.10 -8.77 -13.35
C PRO A 215 -9.79 -10.12 -13.07
N MET A 216 -9.04 -11.21 -12.85
CA MET A 216 -9.63 -12.53 -12.60
C MET A 216 -10.50 -12.48 -11.33
N LEU A 217 -10.00 -11.95 -10.23
CA LEU A 217 -10.76 -11.77 -8.98
C LEU A 217 -10.51 -10.39 -8.39
N LEU A 218 -11.49 -9.84 -7.65
CA LEU A 218 -11.43 -8.46 -7.14
C LEU A 218 -11.30 -8.36 -5.61
N SER A 219 -12.07 -9.14 -4.84
CA SER A 219 -12.20 -8.92 -3.39
C SER A 219 -12.33 -10.26 -2.65
N PRO A 220 -11.23 -11.03 -2.50
CA PRO A 220 -11.27 -12.32 -1.83
C PRO A 220 -11.43 -12.12 -0.31
N SER A 221 -12.41 -12.78 0.30
CA SER A 221 -12.61 -12.77 1.77
C SER A 221 -12.22 -14.09 2.44
N ASN A 222 -12.31 -15.20 1.71
CA ASN A 222 -12.00 -16.54 2.20
C ASN A 222 -11.69 -17.48 1.02
N ILE A 223 -10.90 -18.52 1.29
CA ILE A 223 -10.55 -19.54 0.31
C ILE A 223 -10.63 -20.94 0.90
N ASP A 224 -10.80 -21.94 0.04
CA ASP A 224 -10.55 -23.36 0.33
C ASP A 224 -9.90 -24.05 -0.87
N VAL A 225 -9.24 -25.19 -0.65
CA VAL A 225 -8.59 -25.98 -1.70
C VAL A 225 -9.22 -27.36 -1.76
N ASP A 226 -9.76 -27.73 -2.91
CA ASP A 226 -10.37 -29.03 -3.07
C ASP A 226 -9.36 -30.15 -3.39
N HIS A 227 -9.86 -31.39 -3.43
CA HIS A 227 -9.05 -32.58 -3.70
C HIS A 227 -8.39 -32.62 -5.09
N LEU A 228 -8.79 -31.74 -6.01
CA LEU A 228 -8.17 -31.60 -7.34
C LEU A 228 -7.15 -30.45 -7.36
N GLY A 229 -6.91 -29.77 -6.24
CA GLY A 229 -6.01 -28.64 -6.13
C GLY A 229 -6.60 -27.32 -6.64
N ARG A 230 -7.91 -27.27 -6.92
CA ARG A 230 -8.57 -26.03 -7.37
C ARG A 230 -8.80 -25.13 -6.17
N ILE A 231 -8.63 -23.83 -6.37
CA ILE A 231 -8.84 -22.85 -5.30
C ILE A 231 -10.24 -22.26 -5.42
N TRP A 232 -11.02 -22.43 -4.37
CA TRP A 232 -12.36 -21.87 -4.22
C TRP A 232 -12.28 -20.55 -3.47
N VAL A 233 -12.95 -19.51 -3.95
CA VAL A 233 -12.82 -18.13 -3.42
C VAL A 233 -14.19 -17.51 -3.16
N CYS A 234 -14.40 -17.01 -1.95
CA CYS A 234 -15.47 -16.06 -1.66
C CYS A 234 -15.05 -14.67 -2.19
N GLU A 235 -15.71 -14.18 -3.23
CA GLU A 235 -15.44 -12.86 -3.79
C GLU A 235 -16.56 -11.87 -3.45
N VAL A 236 -16.23 -10.89 -2.60
CA VAL A 236 -17.19 -9.99 -1.93
C VAL A 236 -17.04 -8.53 -2.36
N VAL A 237 -17.65 -8.18 -3.49
CA VAL A 237 -17.67 -6.79 -3.98
C VAL A 237 -18.73 -5.97 -3.25
N ASN A 238 -19.83 -6.61 -2.85
CA ASN A 238 -20.96 -5.95 -2.19
C ASN A 238 -20.78 -5.84 -0.65
N TYR A 239 -19.55 -5.94 -0.14
CA TYR A 239 -19.27 -5.85 1.31
C TYR A 239 -19.60 -4.46 1.90
N ARG A 240 -20.30 -4.46 3.04
CA ARG A 240 -20.74 -3.33 3.87
C ARG A 240 -21.31 -2.15 3.10
N ARG A 241 -22.32 -2.37 2.24
CA ARG A 241 -22.94 -1.29 1.43
C ARG A 241 -23.37 -0.05 2.23
N PHE A 242 -23.87 -0.23 3.46
CA PHE A 242 -24.25 0.90 4.33
C PHE A 242 -23.07 1.80 4.72
N ALA A 243 -21.84 1.27 4.74
CA ALA A 243 -20.61 2.00 5.04
C ALA A 243 -19.77 2.31 3.79
N ASN A 244 -19.94 1.52 2.71
CA ASN A 244 -19.12 1.54 1.49
C ASN A 244 -19.91 2.02 0.26
N GLY A 245 -20.88 2.92 0.42
CA GLY A 245 -21.80 3.33 -0.65
C GLY A 245 -21.17 3.96 -1.90
N ASN A 246 -19.88 4.31 -1.86
CA ASN A 246 -19.13 4.82 -3.00
C ASN A 246 -18.49 3.72 -3.86
N ASN A 247 -18.44 2.47 -3.38
CA ASN A 247 -17.90 1.36 -4.17
C ASN A 247 -18.89 0.97 -5.27
N PRO A 248 -18.42 0.56 -6.47
CA PRO A 248 -19.29 0.07 -7.51
C PRO A 248 -20.07 -1.16 -7.00
N ASP A 249 -21.37 -1.17 -7.25
CA ASP A 249 -22.21 -2.35 -7.00
C ASP A 249 -21.90 -3.43 -8.03
N ARG A 250 -22.03 -4.68 -7.61
CA ARG A 250 -22.24 -5.81 -8.52
C ARG A 250 -23.72 -6.22 -8.44
N PRO A 251 -24.55 -5.78 -9.40
CA PRO A 251 -26.00 -6.02 -9.36
C PRO A 251 -26.38 -7.49 -9.23
N GLU A 252 -25.60 -8.38 -9.82
CA GLU A 252 -25.80 -9.82 -9.83
C GLU A 252 -25.55 -10.48 -8.46
N GLY A 253 -24.86 -9.77 -7.55
CA GLY A 253 -24.46 -10.29 -6.24
C GLY A 253 -23.02 -10.80 -6.17
N ASP A 254 -22.58 -11.13 -4.96
CA ASP A 254 -21.27 -11.72 -4.71
C ASP A 254 -21.16 -13.14 -5.26
N ARG A 255 -19.92 -13.64 -5.39
CA ARG A 255 -19.61 -14.88 -6.13
C ARG A 255 -18.81 -15.85 -5.28
N ILE A 256 -19.04 -17.13 -5.52
CA ILE A 256 -18.08 -18.21 -5.22
C ILE A 256 -17.39 -18.56 -6.53
N LEU A 257 -16.07 -18.36 -6.58
CA LEU A 257 -15.24 -18.64 -7.74
C LEU A 257 -14.50 -19.95 -7.54
N VAL A 258 -14.22 -20.65 -8.65
CA VAL A 258 -13.28 -21.77 -8.72
C VAL A 258 -12.17 -21.36 -9.67
N LEU A 259 -10.93 -21.36 -9.18
CA LEU A 259 -9.74 -21.00 -9.92
C LEU A 259 -8.89 -22.25 -10.14
N GLU A 260 -8.50 -22.47 -11.39
CA GLU A 260 -7.79 -23.68 -11.82
C GLU A 260 -6.49 -23.28 -12.54
N ASP A 261 -5.44 -24.04 -12.25
CA ASP A 261 -4.17 -24.07 -12.99
C ASP A 261 -4.19 -25.34 -13.84
N THR A 262 -4.38 -25.21 -15.14
CA THR A 262 -4.58 -26.34 -16.06
C THR A 262 -3.29 -26.79 -16.75
N ASP A 263 -2.23 -25.99 -16.67
CA ASP A 263 -0.91 -26.31 -17.21
C ASP A 263 0.18 -26.59 -16.15
N ALA A 264 -0.18 -26.50 -14.87
CA ALA A 264 0.63 -26.76 -13.70
C ALA A 264 1.85 -25.83 -13.57
N ASP A 265 1.73 -24.57 -14.02
CA ASP A 265 2.78 -23.54 -13.87
C ASP A 265 2.71 -22.77 -12.55
N GLY A 266 1.75 -23.09 -11.68
CA GLY A 266 1.50 -22.43 -10.40
C GLY A 266 0.68 -21.15 -10.52
N LYS A 267 0.02 -20.89 -11.64
CA LYS A 267 -0.88 -19.75 -11.86
C LYS A 267 -2.25 -20.22 -12.32
N ALA A 268 -3.29 -19.55 -11.85
CA ALA A 268 -4.62 -19.77 -12.38
C ALA A 268 -4.69 -19.27 -13.82
N ASP A 269 -5.12 -20.13 -14.73
CA ASP A 269 -5.40 -19.80 -16.13
C ASP A 269 -6.90 -19.88 -16.45
N ARG A 270 -7.70 -20.47 -15.55
CA ARG A 270 -9.12 -20.70 -15.72
C ARG A 270 -9.91 -20.28 -14.49
N GLN A 271 -11.03 -19.61 -14.76
CA GLN A 271 -11.99 -19.17 -13.76
C GLN A 271 -13.38 -19.71 -14.12
N THR A 272 -14.04 -20.30 -13.12
CA THR A 272 -15.45 -20.69 -13.17
C THR A 272 -16.21 -20.00 -12.02
N VAL A 273 -17.43 -19.55 -12.29
CA VAL A 273 -18.34 -19.02 -11.24
C VAL A 273 -19.23 -20.17 -10.79
N PHE A 274 -19.02 -20.67 -9.59
CA PHE A 274 -19.82 -21.78 -9.05
C PHE A 274 -21.22 -21.35 -8.63
N HIS A 275 -21.30 -20.23 -7.91
CA HIS A 275 -22.56 -19.60 -7.54
C HIS A 275 -22.40 -18.09 -7.51
N GLN A 276 -23.46 -17.39 -7.91
CA GLN A 276 -23.53 -15.94 -7.83
C GLN A 276 -24.94 -15.51 -7.41
N GLY A 277 -25.02 -14.65 -6.41
CA GLY A 277 -26.32 -14.14 -5.99
C GLY A 277 -26.27 -13.20 -4.80
N ARG A 278 -27.35 -12.43 -4.63
CA ARG A 278 -27.55 -11.50 -3.50
C ARG A 278 -27.77 -12.24 -2.17
N ASP A 279 -28.12 -13.53 -2.23
CA ASP A 279 -28.25 -14.43 -1.08
C ASP A 279 -26.92 -14.75 -0.41
N ILE A 280 -25.80 -14.56 -1.11
CA ILE A 280 -24.45 -14.75 -0.59
C ILE A 280 -23.64 -13.46 -0.53
N ASP A 281 -24.30 -12.29 -0.56
CA ASP A 281 -23.59 -11.03 -0.37
C ASP A 281 -22.82 -11.06 0.96
N SER A 282 -21.53 -10.70 0.88
CA SER A 282 -20.52 -10.92 1.92
C SER A 282 -20.47 -12.34 2.43
N ALA A 283 -20.18 -13.27 1.51
CA ALA A 283 -19.69 -14.58 1.86
C ALA A 283 -18.33 -14.45 2.59
N ASN A 284 -18.21 -15.07 3.76
CA ASN A 284 -17.02 -14.92 4.62
C ASN A 284 -16.35 -16.25 4.96
N GLY A 285 -16.95 -17.38 4.58
CA GLY A 285 -16.38 -18.71 4.72
C GLY A 285 -16.83 -19.60 3.57
N VAL A 286 -15.90 -20.39 3.03
CA VAL A 286 -16.15 -21.47 2.08
C VAL A 286 -15.48 -22.74 2.57
N CYS A 287 -16.13 -23.89 2.37
CA CYS A 287 -15.53 -25.20 2.59
C CYS A 287 -16.08 -26.21 1.58
N VAL A 288 -15.18 -26.94 0.93
CA VAL A 288 -15.49 -27.84 -0.20
C VAL A 288 -15.30 -29.29 0.23
N LEU A 289 -16.40 -30.05 0.18
CA LEU A 289 -16.48 -31.44 0.59
C LEU A 289 -17.02 -32.30 -0.55
N GLY A 290 -16.14 -32.60 -1.51
CA GLY A 290 -16.53 -33.31 -2.73
C GLY A 290 -17.53 -32.49 -3.54
N ASN A 291 -18.76 -32.96 -3.61
CA ASN A 291 -19.84 -32.32 -4.36
C ASN A 291 -20.66 -31.30 -3.54
N ARG A 292 -20.32 -31.12 -2.26
CA ARG A 292 -21.01 -30.18 -1.36
C ARG A 292 -20.08 -29.01 -1.00
N VAL A 293 -20.60 -27.79 -1.12
CA VAL A 293 -19.89 -26.56 -0.79
C VAL A 293 -20.64 -25.82 0.31
N ILE A 294 -20.01 -25.67 1.46
CA ILE A 294 -20.57 -24.93 2.60
C ILE A 294 -20.13 -23.47 2.49
N VAL A 295 -21.08 -22.55 2.54
CA VAL A 295 -20.83 -21.10 2.45
C VAL A 295 -21.51 -20.38 3.61
N SER A 296 -20.78 -19.57 4.36
CA SER A 296 -21.37 -18.62 5.30
C SER A 296 -21.49 -17.24 4.66
N ALA A 297 -22.68 -16.64 4.71
CA ALA A 297 -22.93 -15.28 4.28
C ALA A 297 -23.98 -14.62 5.18
N GLY A 298 -23.67 -13.45 5.71
CA GLY A 298 -24.54 -12.75 6.66
C GLY A 298 -24.87 -13.59 7.90
N ASP A 299 -26.16 -13.84 8.13
CA ASP A 299 -26.68 -14.58 9.29
C ASP A 299 -26.87 -16.09 9.04
N SER A 300 -26.52 -16.54 7.83
CA SER A 300 -26.90 -17.83 7.27
C SER A 300 -25.69 -18.66 6.87
N VAL A 301 -25.79 -19.97 7.07
CA VAL A 301 -24.88 -20.96 6.50
C VAL A 301 -25.64 -21.82 5.50
N PHE A 302 -25.14 -21.87 4.28
CA PHE A 302 -25.72 -22.60 3.17
C PHE A 302 -24.87 -23.83 2.84
N SER A 303 -25.52 -24.89 2.37
CA SER A 303 -24.91 -25.97 1.60
C SER A 303 -25.37 -25.86 0.17
N PHE A 304 -24.44 -25.64 -0.73
CA PHE A 304 -24.62 -25.77 -2.17
C PHE A 304 -24.16 -27.16 -2.62
N TYR A 305 -24.75 -27.69 -3.67
CA TYR A 305 -24.39 -28.98 -4.23
C TYR A 305 -24.17 -28.87 -5.74
N ASP A 306 -23.11 -29.51 -6.21
CA ASP A 306 -22.78 -29.77 -7.62
C ASP A 306 -23.13 -31.23 -7.90
N ASP A 307 -24.34 -31.50 -8.39
CA ASP A 307 -24.82 -32.88 -8.54
C ASP A 307 -24.31 -33.53 -9.84
N ASP A 308 -23.98 -32.74 -10.87
CA ASP A 308 -23.54 -33.24 -12.18
C ASP A 308 -22.05 -32.99 -12.49
N GLY A 309 -21.33 -32.27 -11.62
CA GLY A 309 -19.90 -32.05 -11.71
C GLY A 309 -19.50 -30.95 -12.69
N ASP A 310 -20.43 -30.08 -13.09
CA ASP A 310 -20.20 -29.00 -14.04
C ASP A 310 -19.66 -27.71 -13.40
N LEU A 311 -19.42 -27.73 -12.08
CA LEU A 311 -19.03 -26.57 -11.28
C LEU A 311 -20.09 -25.46 -11.26
N GLN A 312 -21.37 -25.83 -11.20
CA GLN A 312 -22.46 -24.93 -10.88
C GLN A 312 -23.27 -25.46 -9.69
N ALA A 313 -23.84 -24.54 -8.92
CA ALA A 313 -24.71 -24.91 -7.81
C ALA A 313 -26.10 -25.33 -8.31
N ASP A 314 -26.38 -26.63 -8.30
CA ASP A 314 -27.68 -27.21 -8.66
C ASP A 314 -28.73 -27.06 -7.56
N ARG A 315 -28.30 -27.27 -6.32
CA ARG A 315 -29.17 -27.25 -5.14
C ARG A 315 -28.57 -26.44 -4.03
N ARG A 316 -29.44 -25.82 -3.22
CA ARG A 316 -29.09 -25.04 -2.04
C ARG A 316 -29.97 -25.42 -0.86
N GLU A 317 -29.34 -25.67 0.27
CA GLU A 317 -29.98 -25.93 1.57
C GLU A 317 -29.45 -24.95 2.61
N VAL A 318 -30.33 -24.46 3.49
CA VAL A 318 -29.89 -23.67 4.65
C VAL A 318 -29.55 -24.65 5.76
N MET A 319 -28.28 -24.68 6.19
CA MET A 319 -27.85 -25.52 7.31
C MET A 319 -28.42 -24.98 8.62
N PHE A 320 -28.23 -23.68 8.87
CA PHE A 320 -28.79 -22.98 10.01
C PHE A 320 -28.68 -21.46 9.84
N THR A 321 -29.57 -20.74 10.53
CA THR A 321 -29.55 -19.27 10.68
C THR A 321 -29.38 -18.97 12.16
N VAL A 322 -28.21 -18.44 12.56
CA VAL A 322 -27.84 -18.45 14.00
C VAL A 322 -27.33 -17.11 14.49
N ILE A 323 -26.75 -16.27 13.63
CA ILE A 323 -26.14 -15.00 14.06
C ILE A 323 -26.93 -13.82 13.50
N LYS A 324 -27.83 -13.26 14.32
CA LYS A 324 -28.47 -11.98 13.98
C LYS A 324 -27.40 -10.90 13.87
N GLY A 325 -27.36 -10.19 12.76
CA GLY A 325 -26.40 -9.11 12.55
C GLY A 325 -26.71 -8.30 11.31
N THR A 326 -26.15 -7.08 11.27
CA THR A 326 -26.03 -6.33 10.02
C THR A 326 -24.91 -6.96 9.21
N GLN A 327 -24.93 -6.82 7.89
CA GLN A 327 -23.90 -7.36 7.01
C GLN A 327 -22.48 -6.87 7.42
N HIS A 328 -21.69 -7.73 8.09
CA HIS A 328 -20.38 -7.40 8.68
C HIS A 328 -19.51 -8.66 8.85
N ASP A 329 -18.21 -8.48 9.04
CA ASP A 329 -17.19 -9.49 9.39
C ASP A 329 -17.32 -10.15 10.78
N HIS A 330 -18.29 -9.77 11.63
CA HIS A 330 -18.50 -10.45 12.92
C HIS A 330 -19.45 -11.66 12.76
N GLY A 331 -19.10 -12.59 11.88
CA GLY A 331 -19.93 -13.76 11.53
C GLY A 331 -19.16 -15.09 11.61
N ILE A 332 -19.62 -16.08 10.83
CA ILE A 332 -18.93 -17.36 10.66
C ILE A 332 -17.96 -17.24 9.47
N HIS A 333 -16.68 -17.57 9.68
CA HIS A 333 -15.62 -17.37 8.67
C HIS A 333 -14.87 -18.64 8.30
N SER A 334 -14.98 -19.71 9.08
CA SER A 334 -14.20 -20.92 8.86
C SER A 334 -14.99 -22.16 9.26
N PHE A 335 -14.83 -23.19 8.45
CA PHE A 335 -15.25 -24.56 8.72
C PHE A 335 -13.99 -25.42 8.65
N THR A 336 -13.83 -26.36 9.57
CA THR A 336 -12.66 -27.25 9.61
C THR A 336 -13.17 -28.66 9.85
N PHE A 337 -12.73 -29.60 9.00
CA PHE A 337 -13.17 -31.00 9.01
C PHE A 337 -11.97 -31.94 9.11
#